data_AF-A0A259SGA3-F1
#
_entry.id   AF-A0A259SGA3-F1
#
_cell.length_a   1.000
_cell.length_b   1.000
_cell.length_c   1.000
_cell.angle_alpha   90.00
_cell.angle_beta   90.00
_cell.angle_gamma   90.00
#
_symmetry.space_group_name_H-M   'P 1'
#
loop_
_entity.id
_entity.type
_entity.pdbx_description
1 polymer ?
#
loop_
_entity_poly.entity_id
_entity_poly.type
_entity_poly.pdbx_seq_one_letter_code
_entity_poly.pdbx_strand_id
1 'polypeptide(L)'
;MMNTRTLIHRQRGQGLIEAVIVLPVFGLFLLGIFQGILLYRAKTTLDYAAFMAARSGAMNFAQKNAMIDGLAHGLMPLYAHQTGSGAVVAAYAKARADIQLGQSAAITIISPTKAAFTDWQETQYDGVAAIPNDSLPFRGSAIGTKSHMTVQDANLLKIKVTYQYPLIVPV
;
A
#
# COMPACT_ATOMS: atom_id res chain seq x y z
N MET A 1 27.15 7.41 -77.47
CA MET A 1 25.68 7.20 -77.34
C MET A 1 25.40 6.85 -75.89
N MET A 2 25.00 7.82 -75.07
CA MET A 2 24.66 7.56 -73.66
C MET A 2 23.46 8.44 -73.32
N ASN A 3 22.32 7.82 -73.02
CA ASN A 3 21.13 8.54 -72.61
C ASN A 3 20.59 7.92 -71.33
N THR A 4 21.11 8.39 -70.20
CA THR A 4 20.71 7.98 -68.86
C THR A 4 19.46 8.76 -68.47
N ARG A 5 18.28 8.15 -68.64
CA ARG A 5 17.02 8.71 -68.14
C ARG A 5 16.92 8.50 -66.63
N THR A 6 17.14 9.57 -65.85
CA THR A 6 16.83 9.58 -64.41
C THR A 6 15.31 9.68 -64.21
N LEU A 7 14.68 8.59 -63.79
CA LEU A 7 13.27 8.57 -63.39
C LEU A 7 13.13 9.19 -61.99
N ILE A 8 12.51 10.38 -61.91
CA ILE A 8 12.17 11.00 -60.62
C ILE A 8 10.95 10.26 -60.06
N HIS A 9 11.17 9.44 -59.03
CA HIS A 9 10.11 8.74 -58.32
C HIS A 9 9.37 9.70 -57.39
N ARG A 10 8.06 9.85 -57.58
CA ARG A 10 7.21 10.75 -56.79
C ARG A 10 6.97 10.13 -55.40
N GLN A 11 7.72 10.55 -54.38
CA GLN A 11 7.53 10.08 -53.01
C GLN A 11 6.15 10.49 -52.47
N ARG A 12 5.31 9.52 -52.10
CA ARG A 12 3.92 9.75 -51.66
C ARG A 12 3.78 10.06 -50.16
N GLY A 13 4.87 10.37 -49.45
CA GLY A 13 4.81 10.77 -48.04
C GLY A 13 4.19 9.75 -47.08
N GLN A 14 4.04 8.49 -47.50
CA GLN A 14 3.34 7.45 -46.75
C GLN A 14 3.94 7.23 -45.35
N GLY A 15 5.27 7.24 -45.23
CA GLY A 15 5.96 7.12 -43.95
C GLY A 15 5.65 8.27 -42.98
N LEU A 16 5.32 9.46 -43.47
CA LEU A 16 4.94 10.59 -42.62
C LEU A 16 3.55 10.39 -42.03
N ILE A 17 2.60 9.85 -42.80
CA ILE A 17 1.25 9.54 -42.33
C ILE A 17 1.27 8.39 -41.32
N GLU A 18 2.02 7.33 -41.61
CA GLU A 18 2.20 6.21 -40.68
C GLU A 18 2.85 6.67 -39.38
N ALA A 19 3.90 7.50 -39.45
CA ALA A 19 4.55 8.04 -38.26
C ALA A 19 3.61 8.93 -37.42
N VAL A 20 2.80 9.78 -38.05
CA VAL A 20 1.83 10.66 -37.36
C VAL A 20 0.78 9.85 -36.59
N ILE A 21 0.43 8.65 -37.04
CA ILE A 21 -0.53 7.78 -36.35
C ILE A 21 0.18 6.91 -35.29
N VAL A 22 1.32 6.31 -35.65
CA VAL A 22 2.02 5.35 -34.79
C VAL A 22 2.68 6.04 -33.60
N LEU A 23 3.31 7.20 -33.78
CA LEU A 23 4.02 7.90 -32.70
C LEU A 23 3.14 8.27 -31.51
N PRO A 24 1.94 8.89 -31.66
CA PRO A 24 1.10 9.21 -30.50
C PRO A 24 0.55 7.96 -29.82
N VAL A 25 0.17 6.93 -30.57
CA VAL A 25 -0.30 5.65 -30.00
C VAL A 25 0.81 4.99 -29.20
N PHE A 26 2.00 4.88 -29.79
CA PHE A 26 3.17 4.33 -29.12
C PHE A 26 3.61 5.16 -27.91
N GLY A 27 3.54 6.49 -28.01
CA GLY A 27 3.80 7.42 -26.92
C GLY A 27 2.88 7.19 -25.72
N LEU A 28 1.57 7.06 -25.96
CA LEU A 28 0.59 6.76 -24.90
C LEU A 28 0.88 5.41 -24.24
N PHE A 29 1.24 4.39 -25.03
CA PHE A 29 1.67 3.09 -24.49
C PHE A 29 2.90 3.20 -23.58
N LEU A 30 3.92 3.95 -23.98
CA LEU A 30 5.10 4.16 -23.15
C LEU A 30 4.75 4.89 -21.85
N LEU A 31 3.94 5.95 -21.91
CA LEU A 31 3.47 6.69 -20.73
C LEU A 31 2.68 5.78 -19.77
N GLY A 32 1.82 4.91 -20.31
CA GLY A 32 1.09 3.90 -19.54
C GLY A 32 2.02 2.91 -18.83
N ILE A 33 3.09 2.45 -19.50
CA ILE A 33 4.11 1.59 -18.89
C ILE A 33 4.83 2.33 -17.75
N PHE A 34 5.25 3.58 -17.96
CA PHE A 34 5.88 4.38 -16.91
C PHE A 34 4.96 4.57 -15.69
N GLN A 35 3.68 4.88 -15.92
CA GLN A 35 2.68 4.98 -14.86
C GLN A 35 2.51 3.66 -14.11
N GLY A 36 2.50 2.53 -14.83
CA GLY A 36 2.46 1.18 -14.24
C GLY A 36 3.67 0.88 -13.35
N ILE A 37 4.88 1.26 -13.76
CA ILE A 37 6.09 1.09 -12.95
C ILE A 37 6.00 1.90 -11.65
N LEU A 38 5.55 3.15 -11.72
CA LEU A 38 5.38 4.01 -10.55
C LEU A 38 4.32 3.45 -9.58
N LEU A 39 3.19 2.98 -10.10
CA LEU A 39 2.16 2.29 -9.32
C LEU A 39 2.70 1.02 -8.66
N TYR A 40 3.49 0.22 -9.37
CA TYR A 40 4.09 -0.99 -8.81
C TYR A 40 5.06 -0.67 -7.67
N ARG A 41 5.91 0.35 -7.83
CA ARG A 41 6.80 0.83 -6.75
C ARG A 41 6.02 1.32 -5.53
N ALA A 42 4.92 2.03 -5.75
CA ALA A 42 4.06 2.48 -4.67
C ALA A 42 3.40 1.31 -3.95
N LYS A 43 2.92 0.31 -4.70
CA LYS A 43 2.35 -0.92 -4.15
C LYS A 43 3.35 -1.67 -3.28
N THR A 44 4.57 -1.91 -3.75
CA THR A 44 5.57 -2.65 -2.96
C THR A 44 5.96 -1.90 -1.70
N THR A 45 6.07 -0.57 -1.77
CA THR A 45 6.30 0.29 -0.60
C THR A 45 5.14 0.22 0.39
N LEU A 46 3.89 0.24 -0.10
CA LEU A 46 2.70 0.11 0.72
C LEU A 46 2.60 -1.26 1.39
N ASP A 47 2.93 -2.34 0.68
CA ASP A 47 2.92 -3.69 1.24
C ASP A 47 3.93 -3.81 2.40
N TYR A 48 5.14 -3.25 2.23
CA TYR A 48 6.13 -3.13 3.31
C TYR A 48 5.60 -2.29 4.50
N ALA A 49 4.98 -1.15 4.22
CA ALA A 49 4.40 -0.28 5.23
C ALA A 49 3.26 -0.96 6.00
N ALA A 50 2.43 -1.75 5.32
CA ALA A 50 1.37 -2.54 5.95
C ALA A 50 1.94 -3.60 6.90
N PHE A 51 3.04 -4.27 6.55
CA PHE A 51 3.70 -5.20 7.48
C PHE A 51 4.28 -4.50 8.71
N MET A 52 4.85 -3.30 8.56
CA MET A 52 5.32 -2.53 9.71
C MET A 52 4.17 -2.03 10.58
N ALA A 53 3.05 -1.61 9.97
CA ALA A 53 1.84 -1.26 10.70
C ALA A 53 1.30 -2.47 11.49
N ALA A 54 1.21 -3.65 10.86
CA ALA A 54 0.75 -4.87 11.51
C ALA A 54 1.68 -5.28 12.66
N ARG A 55 3.00 -5.22 12.45
CA ARG A 55 3.99 -5.49 13.49
C ARG A 55 3.83 -4.52 14.67
N SER A 56 3.77 -3.23 14.41
CA SER A 56 3.61 -2.22 15.45
C SER A 56 2.29 -2.39 16.20
N GLY A 57 1.19 -2.71 15.50
CA GLY A 57 -0.10 -3.03 16.10
C GLY A 57 -0.03 -4.27 16.99
N ALA A 58 0.62 -5.34 16.55
CA ALA A 58 0.74 -6.57 17.33
C ALA A 58 1.54 -6.36 18.64
N MET A 59 2.54 -5.47 18.64
CA MET A 59 3.33 -5.16 19.83
C MET A 59 2.65 -4.16 20.78
N ASN A 60 1.64 -3.43 20.31
CA ASN A 60 0.96 -2.36 21.05
C ASN A 60 -0.55 -2.63 21.18
N PHE A 61 -0.95 -3.88 21.42
CA PHE A 61 -2.36 -4.27 21.69
C PHE A 61 -3.36 -3.77 20.64
N ALA A 62 -2.99 -3.85 19.36
CA ALA A 62 -3.77 -3.36 18.22
C ALA A 62 -4.17 -1.87 18.30
N GLN A 63 -3.40 -1.04 19.03
CA GLN A 63 -3.65 0.40 19.10
C GLN A 63 -3.48 1.08 17.74
N LYS A 64 -4.48 1.89 17.36
CA LYS A 64 -4.50 2.59 16.08
C LYS A 64 -3.31 3.53 15.89
N ASN A 65 -2.92 4.27 16.94
CA ASN A 65 -1.80 5.21 16.87
C ASN A 65 -0.47 4.50 16.56
N ALA A 66 -0.17 3.40 17.23
CA ALA A 66 1.03 2.62 16.97
C ALA A 66 1.06 2.05 15.54
N MET A 67 -0.08 1.59 15.01
CA MET A 67 -0.19 1.14 13.62
C MET A 67 0.03 2.29 12.63
N ILE A 68 -0.49 3.48 12.91
CA ILE A 68 -0.27 4.68 12.09
C ILE A 68 1.22 5.03 12.08
N ASP A 69 1.90 4.96 13.22
CA ASP A 69 3.32 5.27 13.31
C ASP A 69 4.16 4.28 12.49
N GLY A 70 3.84 2.98 12.57
CA GLY A 70 4.47 1.94 11.74
C GLY A 70 4.20 2.12 10.25
N LEU A 71 2.97 2.50 9.88
CA LEU A 71 2.60 2.79 8.49
C LEU A 71 3.34 4.03 7.95
N ALA A 72 3.40 5.10 8.75
CA ALA A 72 4.09 6.34 8.38
C ALA A 72 5.59 6.10 8.15
N HIS A 73 6.23 5.25 8.96
CA HIS A 73 7.62 4.86 8.73
C HIS A 73 7.81 4.13 7.39
N GLY A 74 6.87 3.28 6.99
CA GLY A 74 6.98 2.52 5.74
C GLY A 74 6.64 3.31 4.50
N LEU A 75 5.75 4.28 4.63
CA LEU A 75 5.39 5.18 3.54
C LEU A 75 6.41 6.31 3.36
N MET A 76 7.36 6.49 4.27
CA MET A 76 8.35 7.57 4.22
C MET A 76 9.06 7.72 2.85
N PRO A 77 9.44 6.64 2.12
CA PRO A 77 10.05 6.76 0.79
C PRO A 77 9.13 7.41 -0.28
N LEU A 78 7.81 7.37 -0.11
CA LEU A 78 6.86 8.06 -1.00
C LEU A 78 6.76 9.57 -0.71
N TYR A 79 7.15 10.00 0.49
CA TYR A 79 7.09 11.40 0.92
C TYR A 79 8.45 12.10 0.86
N ALA A 80 9.54 11.35 0.88
CA ALA A 80 10.90 11.87 0.84
C ALA A 80 11.26 12.37 -0.59
N HIS A 81 11.03 13.65 -0.84
CA HIS A 81 11.40 14.32 -2.10
C HIS A 81 12.75 15.07 -2.02
N GLN A 82 13.33 15.18 -0.83
CA GLN A 82 14.55 15.95 -0.57
C GLN A 82 15.51 15.14 0.30
N THR A 83 16.82 15.35 0.11
CA THR A 83 17.88 14.70 0.89
C THR A 83 18.22 15.53 2.12
N GLY A 84 18.37 14.89 3.29
CA GLY A 84 18.73 15.54 4.54
C GLY A 84 17.93 15.03 5.74
N SER A 85 18.55 14.97 6.91
CA SER A 85 17.93 14.44 8.14
C SER A 85 16.68 15.22 8.57
N GLY A 86 16.68 16.55 8.40
CA GLY A 86 15.49 17.39 8.68
C GLY A 86 14.34 17.15 7.71
N ALA A 87 14.63 16.93 6.42
CA ALA A 87 13.63 16.64 5.40
C ALA A 87 12.96 15.27 5.62
N VAL A 88 13.73 14.29 6.10
CA VAL A 88 13.25 12.97 6.51
C VAL A 88 12.24 13.08 7.66
N VAL A 89 12.56 13.87 8.70
CA VAL A 89 11.64 14.08 9.84
C VAL A 89 10.37 14.79 9.40
N ALA A 90 10.48 15.82 8.55
CA ALA A 90 9.33 16.51 8.00
C ALA A 90 8.45 15.60 7.12
N ALA A 91 9.06 14.73 6.31
CA ALA A 91 8.36 13.76 5.48
C ALA A 91 7.58 12.74 6.34
N TYR A 92 8.19 12.25 7.43
CA TYR A 92 7.50 11.39 8.39
C TYR A 92 6.31 12.10 9.05
N ALA A 93 6.52 13.33 9.54
CA ALA A 93 5.48 14.11 10.20
C ALA A 93 4.29 14.37 9.26
N LYS A 94 4.58 14.71 8.00
CA LYS A 94 3.55 14.88 6.97
C LYS A 94 2.81 13.58 6.66
N ALA A 95 3.54 12.48 6.44
CA ALA A 95 2.93 11.17 6.20
C ALA A 95 1.99 10.78 7.36
N ARG A 96 2.44 10.96 8.60
CA ARG A 96 1.63 10.68 9.79
C ARG A 96 0.36 11.54 9.84
N ALA A 97 0.48 12.84 9.58
CA ALA A 97 -0.66 13.75 9.57
C ALA A 97 -1.67 13.37 8.47
N ASP A 98 -1.20 13.08 7.26
CA ASP A 98 -2.07 12.74 6.13
C ASP A 98 -2.81 11.41 6.35
N ILE A 99 -2.18 10.43 7.03
CA ILE A 99 -2.82 9.17 7.44
C ILE A 99 -3.86 9.43 8.54
N GLN A 100 -3.53 10.25 9.55
CA GLN A 100 -4.46 10.57 10.64
C GLN A 100 -5.71 11.30 10.13
N LEU A 101 -5.54 12.20 9.16
CA LEU A 101 -6.63 12.91 8.50
C LEU A 101 -7.38 12.05 7.47
N GLY A 102 -6.94 10.82 7.22
CA GLY A 102 -7.56 9.89 6.27
C GLY A 102 -7.42 10.31 4.81
N GLN A 103 -6.48 11.21 4.50
CA GLN A 103 -6.28 11.75 3.15
C GLN A 103 -5.40 10.87 2.28
N SER A 104 -4.44 10.15 2.86
CA SER A 104 -3.52 9.32 2.07
C SER A 104 -3.70 7.82 2.30
N ALA A 105 -3.90 7.40 3.56
CA ALA A 105 -4.09 5.99 3.87
C ALA A 105 -5.12 5.78 5.00
N ALA A 106 -5.84 4.66 4.92
CA ALA A 106 -6.77 4.20 5.94
C ALA A 106 -6.38 2.80 6.42
N ILE A 107 -6.36 2.61 7.74
CA ILE A 107 -6.11 1.31 8.39
C ILE A 107 -7.41 0.82 9.02
N THR A 108 -7.83 -0.39 8.64
CA THR A 108 -8.98 -1.08 9.21
C THR A 108 -8.53 -2.40 9.82
N ILE A 109 -8.85 -2.62 11.09
CA ILE A 109 -8.64 -3.93 11.74
C ILE A 109 -9.74 -4.87 11.27
N ILE A 110 -9.35 -6.01 10.71
CA ILE A 110 -10.24 -7.09 10.27
C ILE A 110 -10.41 -8.14 11.38
N SER A 111 -9.33 -8.42 12.12
CA SER A 111 -9.31 -9.32 13.27
C SER A 111 -8.32 -8.79 14.30
N PRO A 112 -8.59 -8.87 15.62
CA PRO A 112 -9.82 -9.38 16.23
C PRO A 112 -11.03 -8.47 16.03
N THR A 113 -12.22 -9.06 15.93
CA THR A 113 -13.49 -8.31 15.92
C THR A 113 -13.90 -7.97 17.36
N LYS A 114 -14.77 -6.97 17.54
CA LYS A 114 -15.34 -6.65 18.85
C LYS A 114 -16.09 -7.85 19.47
N ALA A 115 -16.70 -8.69 18.63
CA ALA A 115 -17.35 -9.92 19.06
C ALA A 115 -16.33 -10.95 19.56
N ALA A 116 -15.21 -11.12 18.85
CA ALA A 116 -14.12 -12.00 19.29
C ALA A 116 -13.51 -11.54 20.61
N PHE A 117 -13.33 -10.23 20.78
CA PHE A 117 -12.90 -9.67 22.06
C PHE A 117 -13.91 -9.94 23.17
N THR A 118 -15.20 -9.80 22.91
CA THR A 118 -16.25 -10.06 23.92
C THR A 118 -16.30 -11.54 24.34
N ASP A 119 -16.10 -12.46 23.40
CA ASP A 119 -16.15 -13.90 23.66
C ASP A 119 -14.93 -14.41 24.43
N TRP A 120 -13.76 -13.82 24.20
CA TRP A 120 -12.47 -14.35 24.66
C TRP A 120 -11.70 -13.45 25.62
N GLN A 121 -12.23 -12.26 25.98
CA GLN A 121 -11.56 -11.40 26.96
C GLN A 121 -11.47 -12.08 28.33
N GLU A 122 -10.28 -12.05 28.91
CA GLU A 122 -10.01 -12.46 30.27
C GLU A 122 -9.35 -11.27 31.00
N THR A 123 -9.62 -11.12 32.29
CA THR A 123 -8.94 -10.10 33.12
C THR A 123 -7.51 -10.58 33.36
N GLN A 124 -6.54 -9.82 32.84
CA GLN A 124 -5.13 -10.14 33.03
C GLN A 124 -4.64 -9.71 34.42
N TYR A 125 -3.46 -10.18 34.82
CA TYR A 125 -2.83 -9.84 36.10
C TYR A 125 -2.70 -8.32 36.36
N ASP A 126 -2.57 -7.51 35.31
CA ASP A 126 -2.52 -6.05 35.35
C ASP A 126 -3.91 -5.38 35.46
N GLY A 127 -4.98 -6.17 35.57
CA GLY A 127 -6.37 -5.71 35.65
C GLY A 127 -6.97 -5.30 34.31
N VAL A 128 -6.24 -5.43 33.21
CA VAL A 128 -6.72 -5.08 31.87
C VAL A 128 -7.41 -6.28 31.23
N ALA A 129 -8.60 -6.06 30.68
CA ALA A 129 -9.26 -7.08 29.87
C ALA A 129 -8.51 -7.23 28.55
N ALA A 130 -8.04 -8.44 28.24
CA ALA A 130 -7.33 -8.74 27.01
C ALA A 130 -7.69 -10.15 26.53
N ILE A 131 -7.50 -10.39 25.23
CA ILE A 131 -7.56 -11.76 24.71
C ILE A 131 -6.26 -12.44 25.17
N PRO A 132 -6.34 -13.58 25.87
CA PRO A 132 -5.16 -14.25 26.38
C PRO A 132 -4.30 -14.79 25.23
N ASN A 133 -2.99 -14.51 25.29
CA ASN A 133 -2.00 -14.97 24.30
C ASN A 133 -1.05 -16.04 24.87
N ASP A 134 -1.28 -16.49 26.10
CA ASP A 134 -0.48 -17.51 26.76
C ASP A 134 -0.97 -18.93 26.39
N SER A 135 -0.02 -19.85 26.22
CA SER A 135 -0.29 -21.28 26.01
C SER A 135 -1.29 -21.58 24.90
N LEU A 136 -1.37 -20.74 23.85
CA LEU A 136 -2.34 -20.86 22.76
C LEU A 136 -2.45 -22.27 22.14
N PRO A 137 -1.35 -23.03 21.94
CA PRO A 137 -1.43 -24.41 21.43
C PRO A 137 -2.18 -25.39 22.35
N PHE A 138 -2.25 -25.09 23.65
CA PHE A 138 -2.89 -25.92 24.67
C PHE A 138 -4.28 -25.43 25.05
N ARG A 139 -4.69 -24.23 24.62
CA ARG A 139 -6.03 -23.71 24.85
C ARG A 139 -7.04 -24.46 23.98
N GLY A 140 -8.24 -24.70 24.53
CA GLY A 140 -9.29 -25.42 23.83
C GLY A 140 -9.66 -24.76 22.50
N SER A 141 -10.03 -25.57 21.51
CA SER A 141 -10.50 -25.11 20.20
C SER A 141 -12.00 -24.83 20.18
N ALA A 142 -12.57 -24.43 21.32
CA ALA A 142 -13.97 -24.05 21.38
C ALA A 142 -14.21 -22.82 20.48
N ILE A 143 -15.39 -22.76 19.88
CA ILE A 143 -15.75 -21.67 18.96
C ILE A 143 -16.60 -20.67 19.74
N GLY A 144 -16.21 -19.40 19.72
CA GLY A 144 -16.96 -18.32 20.37
C GLY A 144 -18.36 -18.17 19.78
N THR A 145 -19.36 -17.95 20.62
CA THR A 145 -20.77 -17.95 20.20
C THR A 145 -21.16 -16.73 19.37
N LYS A 146 -20.48 -15.59 19.55
CA LYS A 146 -20.74 -14.35 18.80
C LYS A 146 -19.75 -14.16 17.65
N SER A 147 -18.51 -14.56 17.87
CA SER A 147 -17.41 -14.37 16.93
C SER A 147 -17.31 -15.46 15.89
N HIS A 148 -17.80 -16.68 16.19
CA HIS A 148 -17.56 -17.88 15.41
C HIS A 148 -16.06 -18.14 15.16
N MET A 149 -15.21 -17.67 16.08
CA MET A 149 -13.75 -17.78 16.02
C MET A 149 -13.23 -18.51 17.25
N THR A 150 -12.13 -19.24 17.07
CA THR A 150 -11.36 -19.81 18.18
C THR A 150 -10.53 -18.73 18.87
N VAL A 151 -10.03 -19.00 20.08
CA VAL A 151 -9.11 -18.08 20.78
C VAL A 151 -7.80 -17.88 19.99
N GLN A 152 -7.37 -18.91 19.25
CA GLN A 152 -6.18 -18.85 18.39
C GLN A 152 -6.40 -17.91 17.21
N ASP A 153 -7.56 -17.98 16.55
CA ASP A 153 -7.90 -17.09 15.45
C ASP A 153 -8.09 -15.65 15.93
N ALA A 154 -8.70 -15.47 17.10
CA ALA A 154 -8.90 -14.18 17.73
C ALA A 154 -7.58 -13.49 18.12
N ASN A 155 -6.51 -14.27 18.36
CA ASN A 155 -5.16 -13.73 18.61
C ASN A 155 -4.45 -13.21 17.36
N LEU A 156 -4.96 -13.51 16.16
CA LEU A 156 -4.33 -13.04 14.93
C LEU A 156 -4.80 -11.64 14.58
N LEU A 157 -3.87 -10.68 14.66
CA LEU A 157 -4.08 -9.33 14.14
C LEU A 157 -4.05 -9.36 12.60
N LYS A 158 -5.22 -9.11 12.00
CA LYS A 158 -5.37 -8.95 10.55
C LYS A 158 -5.78 -7.52 10.27
N ILE A 159 -5.05 -6.83 9.40
CA ILE A 159 -5.34 -5.45 9.02
C ILE A 159 -5.53 -5.32 7.51
N LYS A 160 -6.39 -4.38 7.11
CA LYS A 160 -6.53 -3.90 5.74
C LYS A 160 -6.00 -2.48 5.69
N VAL A 161 -5.04 -2.23 4.82
CA VAL A 161 -4.54 -0.89 4.52
C VAL A 161 -5.04 -0.48 3.14
N THR A 162 -5.63 0.70 3.04
CA THR A 162 -6.07 1.29 1.77
C THR A 162 -5.30 2.58 1.55
N TYR A 163 -4.70 2.77 0.37
CA TYR A 163 -3.88 3.94 0.06
C TYR A 163 -4.36 4.60 -1.24
N GLN A 164 -4.42 5.92 -1.25
CA GLN A 164 -4.81 6.72 -2.42
C GLN A 164 -3.57 7.20 -3.15
N TYR A 165 -3.21 6.54 -4.26
CA TYR A 165 -2.04 6.92 -5.06
C TYR A 165 -2.43 7.86 -6.21
N PRO A 166 -1.83 9.06 -6.33
CA PRO A 166 -2.12 9.97 -7.43
C PRO A 166 -1.51 9.48 -8.75
N LEU A 167 -2.17 9.78 -9.87
CA LEU A 167 -1.58 9.60 -11.19
C LEU A 167 -0.52 10.68 -11.42
N ILE A 168 0.71 10.27 -11.72
CA ILE A 168 1.86 11.18 -11.89
C ILE A 168 2.09 11.45 -13.38
N VAL A 169 1.92 10.44 -14.21
CA VAL A 169 2.08 10.54 -15.66
C VAL A 169 0.75 10.98 -16.27
N PRO A 170 0.74 12.04 -17.10
CA PRO A 170 -0.42 12.39 -17.90
C PRO A 170 -0.60 11.30 -18.96
N VAL A 171 -1.63 10.48 -18.78
CA VAL A 171 -2.08 9.47 -19.75
C VAL A 171 -3.35 9.93 -20.44
#